data_AF-A0A0D2JFC4-F1
#
_entry.id   AF-A0A0D2JFC4-F1
#
_cell.length_a   1.000
_cell.length_b   1.000
_cell.length_c   1.000
_cell.angle_alpha   90.00
_cell.angle_beta   90.00
_cell.angle_gamma   90.00
#
_symmetry.space_group_name_H-M   'P 1'
#
loop_
_entity.id
_entity.type
_entity.pdbx_description
1 polymer ?
#
loop_
_entity_poly.entity_id
_entity_poly.type
_entity_poly.pdbx_seq_one_letter_code
_entity_poly.pdbx_strand_id
1 'polypeptide(L)'
;MARLQVDPSGGAGGGAPNATDAAGPTLRLDLSHWEALGALHGSLSAPLAQVASCTAVQDPWARAGPVTGAGSDASGGGGRVLRGWRAPGTGLPGVIALGTLRHSGGRDFAAVYRHRPAVVVDFSAGPWGRWVVTAAGEGEAERLAAEVTAAAAAARG
;
A
#
# COMPACT_ATOMS: atom_id res chain seq x y z
N MET A 1 -6.62 8.19 10.34
CA MET A 1 -6.54 8.00 8.89
C MET A 1 -5.11 7.63 8.58
N ALA A 2 -4.93 6.54 7.85
CA ALA A 2 -3.64 5.95 7.57
C ALA A 2 -2.74 6.97 6.87
N ARG A 3 -1.46 6.99 7.24
CA ARG A 3 -0.48 7.93 6.70
C ARG A 3 0.69 7.19 6.10
N LEU A 4 0.99 7.50 4.85
CA LEU A 4 2.16 7.00 4.16
C LEU A 4 3.30 8.03 4.31
N GLN A 5 4.48 7.59 4.76
CA GLN A 5 5.61 8.48 5.02
C GLN A 5 6.93 7.81 4.60
N VAL A 6 7.81 8.59 3.97
CA VAL A 6 9.20 8.20 3.75
C VAL A 6 10.01 8.52 5.00
N ASP A 7 10.66 7.51 5.57
CA ASP A 7 11.62 7.65 6.66
C ASP A 7 13.05 7.41 6.12
N PRO A 8 13.83 8.47 5.91
CA PRO A 8 15.18 8.36 5.36
C PRO A 8 16.18 7.75 6.36
N SER A 9 15.85 7.69 7.66
CA SER A 9 16.79 7.34 8.73
C SER A 9 16.85 5.85 9.06
N GLY A 10 15.91 5.05 8.53
CA GLY A 10 15.86 3.60 8.76
C GLY A 10 15.64 3.20 10.23
N GLY A 11 15.14 4.10 11.07
CA GLY A 11 15.00 3.87 12.51
C GLY A 11 13.96 2.81 12.86
N ALA A 12 14.35 1.87 13.73
CA ALA A 12 13.53 0.78 14.26
C ALA A 12 12.22 1.28 14.92
N GLY A 13 11.17 1.42 14.11
CA GLY A 13 9.85 1.83 14.56
C GLY A 13 9.02 0.67 15.10
N GLY A 14 9.13 0.38 16.40
CA GLY A 14 8.10 -0.08 17.36
C GLY A 14 7.02 -1.13 17.01
N GLY A 15 7.03 -1.75 15.84
CA GLY A 15 6.15 -2.85 15.45
C GLY A 15 6.96 -4.14 15.32
N ALA A 16 6.34 -5.30 15.62
CA ALA A 16 7.00 -6.60 15.55
C ALA A 16 7.81 -6.75 14.25
N PRO A 17 9.09 -7.16 14.33
CA PRO A 17 9.98 -7.18 13.17
C PRO A 17 9.46 -8.18 12.15
N ASN A 18 8.98 -7.71 11.00
CA ASN A 18 8.95 -8.53 9.81
C ASN A 18 10.39 -8.65 9.30
N ALA A 19 10.77 -9.86 8.90
CA ALA A 19 12.12 -10.22 8.48
C ALA A 19 12.56 -9.44 7.23
N THR A 20 13.08 -8.23 7.40
CA THR A 20 14.13 -7.55 6.62
C THR A 20 14.38 -6.19 7.32
N ASP A 21 15.06 -6.20 8.46
CA ASP A 21 15.63 -4.96 9.02
C ASP A 21 16.90 -4.65 8.21
N ALA A 22 16.70 -4.15 6.99
CA ALA A 22 17.80 -3.62 6.19
C ALA A 22 18.07 -2.21 6.71
N ALA A 23 19.26 -1.97 7.26
CA ALA A 23 19.75 -0.64 7.60
C ALA A 23 19.69 0.26 6.35
N GLY A 24 18.62 1.05 6.22
CA GLY A 24 18.33 1.81 5.02
C GLY A 24 16.98 2.55 5.08
N PRO A 25 16.71 3.44 4.14
CA PRO A 25 15.50 4.24 4.14
C PRO A 25 14.25 3.35 4.00
N THR A 26 13.21 3.64 4.77
CA THR A 26 11.98 2.83 4.83
C THR A 26 10.75 3.65 4.44
N LEU A 27 9.76 2.96 3.89
CA LEU A 27 8.42 3.48 3.66
C LEU A 27 7.53 2.97 4.80
N ARG A 28 6.93 3.89 5.55
CA ARG A 28 6.06 3.58 6.68
C ARG A 28 4.60 3.88 6.34
N LEU A 29 3.73 2.99 6.78
CA LEU A 29 2.29 3.15 6.75
C LEU A 29 1.77 3.15 8.19
N ASP A 30 1.54 4.33 8.72
CA ASP A 30 1.04 4.50 10.09
C ASP A 30 -0.47 4.41 10.13
N LEU A 31 -0.97 3.47 10.93
CA LEU A 31 -2.40 3.30 11.17
C LEU A 31 -2.77 3.99 12.48
N SER A 32 -3.92 4.67 12.51
CA SER A 32 -4.49 5.06 13.80
C SER A 32 -4.91 3.83 14.60
N HIS A 33 -5.08 3.97 15.92
CA HIS A 33 -5.52 2.88 16.79
C HIS A 33 -6.79 2.17 16.27
N TRP A 34 -7.77 2.93 15.76
CA TRP A 34 -9.00 2.37 15.19
C TRP A 34 -8.79 1.68 13.84
N GLU A 35 -7.85 2.18 13.04
CA GLU A 35 -7.45 1.51 11.80
C GLU A 35 -6.71 0.23 12.07
N ALA A 36 -5.85 0.21 13.08
CA ALA A 36 -5.11 -0.98 13.44
C ALA A 36 -6.06 -2.08 13.95
N LEU A 37 -7.01 -1.69 14.80
CA LEU A 37 -8.07 -2.59 15.27
C LEU A 37 -8.95 -3.09 14.11
N GLY A 38 -9.40 -2.18 13.23
CA GLY A 38 -10.25 -2.52 12.09
C GLY A 38 -9.54 -3.36 11.03
N ALA A 39 -8.25 -3.12 10.80
CA ALA A 39 -7.41 -3.86 9.86
C ALA A 39 -6.90 -5.18 10.43
N LEU A 40 -6.98 -5.38 11.75
CA LEU A 40 -6.32 -6.45 12.48
C LEU A 40 -4.82 -6.50 12.15
N HIS A 41 -4.21 -5.32 12.07
CA HIS A 41 -2.80 -5.12 11.72
C HIS A 41 -2.25 -3.86 12.41
N GLY A 42 -1.00 -3.87 12.88
CA GLY A 42 -0.33 -2.64 13.34
C GLY A 42 0.11 -1.75 12.17
N SER A 43 0.80 -0.63 12.46
CA SER A 43 1.53 0.11 11.43
C SER A 43 2.49 -0.81 10.68
N LEU A 44 2.70 -0.50 9.40
CA LEU A 44 3.49 -1.29 8.48
C LEU A 44 4.75 -0.53 8.05
N SER A 45 5.81 -1.27 7.74
CA SER A 45 7.05 -0.72 7.17
C SER A 45 7.59 -1.66 6.10
N ALA A 46 8.22 -1.09 5.08
CA ALA A 46 8.93 -1.80 4.04
C ALA A 46 10.17 -1.00 3.60
N PRO A 47 11.30 -1.65 3.24
CA PRO A 47 12.44 -0.95 2.68
C PRO A 47 12.07 -0.22 1.37
N LEU A 48 12.52 1.04 1.21
CA LEU A 48 12.21 1.81 -0.01
C LEU A 48 12.79 1.18 -1.27
N ALA A 49 13.90 0.45 -1.15
CA ALA A 49 14.48 -0.30 -2.26
C ALA A 49 13.57 -1.43 -2.80
N GLN A 50 12.59 -1.88 -2.01
CA GLN A 50 11.61 -2.90 -2.43
C GLN A 50 10.39 -2.30 -3.13
N VAL A 51 10.23 -0.97 -3.15
CA VAL A 51 9.13 -0.31 -3.88
C VAL A 51 9.41 -0.38 -5.38
N ALA A 52 8.54 -1.08 -6.11
CA ALA A 52 8.63 -1.23 -7.56
C ALA A 52 8.03 -0.03 -8.29
N SER A 53 6.85 0.42 -7.86
CA SER A 53 6.13 1.58 -8.40
C SER A 53 5.20 2.19 -7.35
N CYS A 54 4.86 3.45 -7.55
CA CYS A 54 3.88 4.15 -6.74
C CYS A 54 3.00 5.04 -7.64
N THR A 55 1.68 4.85 -7.60
CA THR A 55 0.74 5.56 -8.49
C THR A 55 -0.44 6.12 -7.73
N ALA A 56 -0.87 7.33 -8.09
CA ALA A 56 -2.13 7.91 -7.63
C ALA A 56 -3.30 7.35 -8.44
N VAL A 57 -4.42 7.07 -7.78
CA VAL A 57 -5.67 6.63 -8.39
C VAL A 57 -6.83 7.47 -7.85
N GLN A 58 -7.78 7.83 -8.70
CA GLN A 58 -8.93 8.66 -8.31
C GLN A 58 -9.99 7.87 -7.53
N ASP A 59 -10.23 6.61 -7.93
CA ASP A 59 -11.17 5.72 -7.25
C ASP A 59 -10.59 4.30 -7.12
N PRO A 60 -10.21 3.86 -5.91
CA PRO A 60 -9.69 2.51 -5.67
C PRO A 60 -10.75 1.40 -5.79
N TRP A 61 -12.05 1.73 -5.83
CA TRP A 61 -13.13 0.76 -6.00
C TRP A 61 -13.51 0.53 -7.47
N ALA A 62 -13.04 1.39 -8.37
CA ALA A 62 -13.40 1.36 -9.78
C ALA A 62 -13.06 0.00 -10.43
N ARG A 63 -13.97 -0.46 -11.31
CA ARG A 63 -13.92 -1.81 -11.88
C ARG A 63 -12.88 -2.00 -12.99
N ALA A 64 -12.34 -0.91 -13.55
CA ALA A 64 -11.39 -0.95 -14.65
C ALA A 64 -10.65 0.38 -14.78
N GLY A 65 -9.33 0.34 -14.68
CA GLY A 65 -8.41 1.39 -15.10
C GLY A 65 -7.03 0.77 -15.31
N PRO A 66 -6.15 1.35 -16.14
CA PRO A 66 -4.81 0.81 -16.36
C PRO A 66 -4.00 0.92 -15.06
N VAL A 67 -4.01 -0.12 -14.22
CA VAL A 67 -2.99 -0.30 -13.19
C VAL A 67 -1.78 -0.90 -13.89
N THR A 68 -0.96 -0.04 -14.50
CA THR A 68 0.33 -0.43 -15.08
C THR A 68 1.35 -0.56 -13.95
N GLY A 69 1.18 -1.60 -13.13
CA GLY A 69 2.19 -2.10 -12.21
C GLY A 69 2.52 -3.52 -12.63
N ALA A 70 3.79 -3.78 -12.97
CA ALA A 70 4.29 -5.08 -13.39
C ALA A 70 4.36 -6.06 -12.20
N GLY A 71 3.20 -6.38 -11.63
CA GLY A 71 3.02 -7.51 -10.72
C GLY A 71 2.52 -8.70 -11.55
N SER A 72 3.42 -9.62 -11.85
CA SER A 72 3.18 -10.83 -12.62
C SER A 72 2.35 -11.85 -11.82
N ASP A 73 1.02 -11.69 -11.75
CA ASP A 73 0.14 -12.83 -11.50
C ASP A 73 -0.79 -13.09 -12.69
N ALA A 74 -0.72 -14.33 -13.17
CA ALA A 74 -1.37 -14.80 -14.38
C ALA A 74 -2.88 -15.02 -14.19
N SER A 75 -3.62 -13.94 -13.97
CA SER A 75 -5.05 -13.88 -14.27
C SER A 75 -5.30 -12.67 -15.16
N GLY A 76 -5.29 -12.93 -16.47
CA GLY A 76 -5.49 -11.92 -17.50
C GLY A 76 -6.82 -11.18 -17.39
N GLY A 77 -6.76 -9.89 -17.69
CA GLY A 77 -7.91 -8.99 -17.82
C GLY A 77 -7.81 -7.81 -16.86
N GLY A 78 -7.76 -6.57 -17.39
CA GLY A 78 -7.53 -5.32 -16.64
C GLY A 78 -8.10 -5.32 -15.21
N GLY A 79 -7.20 -5.37 -14.23
CA GLY A 79 -7.55 -5.63 -12.83
C GLY A 79 -8.04 -4.38 -12.08
N ARG A 80 -8.87 -4.60 -11.05
CA ARG A 80 -9.26 -3.56 -10.07
C ARG A 80 -8.08 -3.20 -9.17
N VAL A 81 -8.06 -1.96 -8.69
CA VAL A 81 -7.11 -1.51 -7.65
C VAL A 81 -7.24 -2.38 -6.39
N LEU A 82 -8.46 -2.58 -5.90
CA LEU A 82 -8.76 -3.57 -4.85
C LEU A 82 -9.07 -4.95 -5.47
N ARG A 83 -8.11 -5.88 -5.36
CA ARG A 83 -8.19 -7.24 -5.89
C ARG A 83 -8.14 -8.30 -4.79
N GLY A 84 -8.57 -9.52 -5.12
CA GLY A 84 -8.55 -10.66 -4.20
C GLY A 84 -9.72 -10.73 -3.22
N TRP A 85 -9.61 -11.67 -2.29
CA TRP A 85 -10.56 -12.00 -1.24
C TRP A 85 -10.15 -11.33 0.07
N ARG A 86 -11.10 -10.67 0.75
CA ARG A 86 -10.87 -10.06 2.07
C ARG A 86 -10.60 -11.12 3.12
N ALA A 87 -9.45 -11.08 3.80
CA ALA A 87 -9.09 -12.01 4.88
C ALA A 87 -7.83 -11.57 5.66
N PRO A 88 -7.88 -11.26 6.98
CA PRO A 88 -8.97 -10.72 7.80
C PRO A 88 -9.01 -9.16 7.77
N GLY A 89 -10.00 -8.55 8.43
CA GLY A 89 -10.15 -7.09 8.57
C GLY A 89 -11.59 -6.58 8.37
N THR A 90 -11.78 -5.27 8.45
CA THR A 90 -13.09 -4.59 8.33
C THR A 90 -13.36 -4.21 6.90
N GLY A 91 -14.48 -4.66 6.34
CA GLY A 91 -14.81 -4.37 4.96
C GLY A 91 -16.30 -4.28 4.67
N LEU A 92 -16.73 -3.10 4.20
CA LEU A 92 -18.03 -2.88 3.56
C LEU A 92 -17.77 -2.32 2.16
N PRO A 93 -18.13 -3.05 1.07
CA PRO A 93 -17.84 -2.60 -0.30
C PRO A 93 -18.33 -1.18 -0.59
N GLY A 94 -17.49 -0.35 -1.22
CA GLY A 94 -17.78 1.06 -1.53
C GLY A 94 -17.68 2.02 -0.34
N VAL A 95 -17.45 1.51 0.88
CA VAL A 95 -17.40 2.33 2.11
C VAL A 95 -16.04 2.22 2.79
N ILE A 96 -15.58 1.00 3.05
CA ILE A 96 -14.33 0.77 3.76
C ILE A 96 -13.72 -0.59 3.39
N ALA A 97 -12.41 -0.61 3.22
CA ALA A 97 -11.59 -1.82 3.17
C ALA A 97 -10.34 -1.58 4.01
N LEU A 98 -10.33 -2.15 5.22
CA LEU A 98 -9.20 -2.15 6.14
C LEU A 98 -8.71 -3.58 6.34
N GLY A 99 -7.42 -3.81 6.12
CA GLY A 99 -6.77 -5.08 6.39
C GLY A 99 -6.29 -5.80 5.14
N THR A 100 -6.20 -7.12 5.23
CA THR A 100 -5.50 -7.93 4.23
C THR A 100 -6.44 -8.38 3.11
N LEU A 101 -6.00 -8.20 1.87
CA LEU A 101 -6.63 -8.77 0.67
C LEU A 101 -5.75 -9.88 0.11
N ARG A 102 -6.23 -11.11 0.09
CA ARG A 102 -5.50 -12.28 -0.41
C ARG A 102 -5.89 -12.61 -1.85
N HIS A 103 -4.92 -12.87 -2.71
CA HIS A 103 -5.15 -13.37 -4.06
C HIS A 103 -4.21 -14.56 -4.33
N SER A 104 -4.37 -15.23 -5.48
CA SER A 104 -3.59 -16.43 -5.82
C SER A 104 -2.07 -16.18 -5.88
N GLY A 105 -1.65 -14.95 -6.15
CA GLY A 105 -0.25 -14.54 -6.24
C GLY A 105 0.35 -13.92 -4.96
N GLY A 106 -0.43 -13.77 -3.88
CA GLY A 106 0.07 -13.12 -2.66
C GLY A 106 -1.01 -12.39 -1.86
N ARG A 107 -0.59 -11.32 -1.17
CA ARG A 107 -1.49 -10.49 -0.37
C ARG A 107 -1.18 -9.01 -0.54
N ASP A 108 -2.22 -8.20 -0.54
CA ASP A 108 -2.15 -6.75 -0.44
C ASP A 108 -2.64 -6.30 0.93
N PHE A 109 -2.22 -5.10 1.32
CA PHE A 109 -2.79 -4.37 2.44
C PHE A 109 -3.67 -3.23 1.91
N ALA A 110 -4.86 -3.09 2.46
CA ALA A 110 -5.76 -1.97 2.14
C ALA A 110 -6.07 -1.14 3.38
N ALA A 111 -5.92 0.17 3.25
CA ALA A 111 -6.48 1.18 4.14
C ALA A 111 -7.32 2.16 3.31
N VAL A 112 -8.44 1.68 2.80
CA VAL A 112 -9.28 2.40 1.83
C VAL A 112 -10.61 2.84 2.44
N TYR A 113 -10.95 4.10 2.19
CA TYR A 113 -12.18 4.75 2.66
C TYR A 113 -12.94 5.39 1.50
N ARG A 114 -14.14 4.87 1.23
CA ARG A 114 -15.07 5.35 0.20
C ARG A 114 -14.40 5.45 -1.19
N HIS A 115 -15.05 6.11 -2.13
CA HIS A 115 -14.54 6.40 -3.48
C HIS A 115 -13.61 7.62 -3.49
N ARG A 116 -12.68 7.69 -2.53
CA ARG A 116 -11.71 8.79 -2.43
C ARG A 116 -10.41 8.42 -3.17
N PRO A 117 -9.67 9.43 -3.68
CA PRO A 117 -8.35 9.20 -4.23
C PRO A 117 -7.44 8.44 -3.28
N ALA A 118 -6.55 7.63 -3.84
CA ALA A 118 -5.66 6.76 -3.11
C ALA A 118 -4.30 6.66 -3.80
N VAL A 119 -3.32 6.15 -3.06
CA VAL A 119 -2.03 5.75 -3.58
C VAL A 119 -1.95 4.22 -3.59
N VAL A 120 -1.43 3.68 -4.68
CA VAL A 120 -1.10 2.26 -4.84
C VAL A 120 0.41 2.14 -4.88
N VAL A 121 0.98 1.47 -3.88
CA VAL A 121 2.40 1.16 -3.81
C VAL A 121 2.58 -0.31 -4.17
N ASP A 122 3.27 -0.60 -5.26
CA ASP A 122 3.67 -1.97 -5.63
C ASP A 122 5.04 -2.29 -5.06
N PHE A 123 5.21 -3.51 -4.57
CA PHE A 123 6.48 -4.00 -4.08
C PHE A 123 7.04 -5.12 -4.97
N SER A 124 8.36 -5.12 -5.18
CA SER A 124 9.07 -6.17 -5.92
C SER A 124 9.45 -7.36 -5.04
N ALA A 125 9.46 -7.17 -3.72
CA ALA A 125 9.83 -8.18 -2.74
C ALA A 125 9.12 -7.93 -1.40
N GLY A 126 9.22 -8.91 -0.49
CA GLY A 126 8.65 -8.82 0.85
C GLY A 126 7.26 -9.44 0.97
N PRO A 127 6.60 -9.23 2.12
CA PRO A 127 5.36 -9.94 2.46
C PRO A 127 4.11 -9.44 1.71
N TRP A 128 4.19 -8.27 1.08
CA TRP A 128 3.07 -7.58 0.45
C TRP A 128 3.31 -7.43 -1.05
N GLY A 129 2.29 -7.67 -1.87
CA GLY A 129 2.29 -7.30 -3.28
C GLY A 129 2.03 -5.81 -3.45
N ARG A 130 1.00 -5.28 -2.76
CA ARG A 130 0.67 -3.85 -2.74
C ARG A 130 0.25 -3.32 -1.39
N TRP A 131 0.43 -2.02 -1.19
CA TRP A 131 -0.36 -1.22 -0.26
C TRP A 131 -1.30 -0.29 -1.05
N VAL A 132 -2.57 -0.25 -0.66
CA VAL A 132 -3.57 0.68 -1.21
C VAL A 132 -4.09 1.56 -0.09
N VAL A 133 -3.81 2.86 -0.16
CA VAL A 133 -4.03 3.79 0.95
C VAL A 133 -4.79 5.02 0.47
N THR A 134 -5.94 5.31 1.05
CA THR A 134 -6.69 6.53 0.71
C THR A 134 -5.90 7.79 1.11
N ALA A 135 -5.92 8.80 0.24
CA ALA A 135 -5.42 10.14 0.49
C ALA A 135 -6.56 11.11 0.83
N ALA A 136 -6.24 12.27 1.39
CA ALA A 136 -7.21 13.32 1.67
C ALA A 136 -7.80 13.92 0.37
N GLY A 137 -7.06 13.87 -0.74
CA GLY A 137 -7.52 14.29 -2.05
C GLY A 137 -6.54 13.94 -3.16
N GLU A 138 -6.90 14.26 -4.40
CA GLU A 138 -6.13 13.94 -5.60
C GLU A 138 -4.73 14.54 -5.57
N GLY A 139 -4.61 15.84 -5.28
CA GLY A 139 -3.30 16.49 -5.19
C GLY A 139 -2.41 15.98 -4.06
N GLU A 140 -2.95 15.36 -3.02
CA GLU A 140 -2.12 14.65 -2.02
C GLU A 140 -1.69 13.28 -2.55
N ALA A 141 -2.59 12.52 -3.18
CA ALA A 141 -2.26 11.23 -3.78
C ALA A 141 -1.13 11.37 -4.81
N GLU A 142 -1.20 12.37 -5.68
CA GLU A 142 -0.17 12.66 -6.68
C GLU A 142 1.17 13.03 -6.05
N ARG A 143 1.16 13.91 -5.03
CA ARG A 143 2.39 14.28 -4.31
C ARG A 143 3.03 13.09 -3.62
N LEU A 144 2.25 12.28 -2.90
CA LEU A 144 2.74 11.07 -2.23
C LEU A 144 3.29 10.06 -3.25
N ALA A 145 2.63 9.89 -4.40
CA ALA A 145 3.11 9.01 -5.46
C ALA A 145 4.46 9.47 -6.02
N ALA A 146 4.61 10.78 -6.28
CA ALA A 146 5.86 11.37 -6.75
C ALA A 146 6.99 11.26 -5.70
N GLU A 147 6.69 11.57 -4.43
CA GLU A 147 7.63 11.51 -3.32
C GLU A 147 8.16 10.08 -3.12
N VAL A 148 7.27 9.09 -3.01
CA VAL A 148 7.64 7.69 -2.82
C VAL A 148 8.43 7.16 -4.02
N THR A 149 8.04 7.53 -5.24
CA THR A 149 8.76 7.13 -6.46
C THR A 149 10.18 7.69 -6.48
N ALA A 150 10.36 8.96 -6.14
CA ALA A 150 11.67 9.59 -6.06
C ALA A 150 12.54 8.95 -4.96
N ALA A 151 11.98 8.72 -3.77
CA ALA A 151 12.68 8.07 -2.66
C ALA A 151 13.08 6.62 -2.98
N ALA A 152 12.21 5.86 -3.64
CA ALA A 152 12.49 4.49 -4.07
C ALA A 152 13.56 4.43 -5.18
N ALA A 153 13.63 5.43 -6.06
CA ALA A 153 14.71 5.55 -7.04
C ALA A 153 16.04 5.85 -6.35
N ALA A 154 16.07 6.80 -5.41
CA ALA A 154 17.27 7.16 -4.64
C ALA A 154 17.78 5.99 -3.79
N ALA A 155 16.90 5.17 -3.21
CA ALA A 155 17.29 4.02 -2.39
C ALA A 155 17.87 2.83 -3.19
N ARG A 156 17.76 2.83 -4.52
CA ARG A 156 18.27 1.77 -5.42
C ARG A 156 19.57 2.15 -6.14
N GLY A 157 19.90 3.44 -6.18
CA GLY A 157 21.14 3.97 -6.74
C GLY A 157 22.25 4.00 -5.70
#